data_AF-A0A0Q8APH9-F1
#
_entry.id   AF-A0A0Q8APH9-F1
#
_cell.length_a   1.000
_cell.length_b   1.000
_cell.length_c   1.000
_cell.angle_alpha   90.00
_cell.angle_beta   90.00
_cell.angle_gamma   90.00
#
_symmetry.space_group_name_H-M   'P 1'
#
loop_
_entity.id
_entity.type
_entity.pdbx_description
1 polymer ?
#
loop_
_entity_poly.entity_id
_entity_poly.type
_entity_poly.pdbx_seq_one_letter_code
_entity_poly.pdbx_strand_id
1 'polypeptide(L)'
;MDSAPLFAPPTDREPDVAGYGQEQLAHACAILAAGRDLGMDERDQTIAVMTAMGESSLRNIDYGDWETSGVTNPDGSRTTSIGLFQQQDGWGSREARLDPYTAASFFYRAMIARVPDRTALKPTLVAHRTQVNADPLHYERFWDRAVRVVAALNAAPLPGDRIDGITVCPAPTTHE
;
A
#
# COMPACT_ATOMS: atom_id res chain seq x y z
N MET A 1 -40.65 26.10 -26.82
CA MET A 1 -39.71 26.05 -25.68
C MET A 1 -39.47 24.58 -25.43
N ASP A 2 -38.46 24.05 -26.12
CA ASP A 2 -38.17 22.62 -26.15
C ASP A 2 -37.39 22.25 -24.88
N SER A 3 -37.90 21.29 -24.12
CA SER A 3 -37.28 20.84 -22.86
C SER A 3 -36.09 19.96 -23.21
N ALA A 4 -34.87 20.46 -22.98
CA ALA A 4 -33.69 19.63 -23.01
C ALA A 4 -33.73 18.63 -21.84
N PRO A 5 -33.43 17.34 -22.05
CA PRO A 5 -33.37 16.37 -20.97
C PRO A 5 -32.18 16.70 -20.05
N LEU A 6 -32.43 16.70 -18.74
CA LEU A 6 -31.40 16.76 -17.72
C LEU A 6 -30.54 15.51 -17.84
N PHE A 7 -29.29 15.67 -18.30
CA PHE A 7 -28.29 14.63 -18.25
C PHE A 7 -27.98 14.36 -16.77
N ALA A 8 -28.58 13.31 -16.20
CA ALA A 8 -28.14 12.81 -14.91
C ALA A 8 -26.66 12.40 -15.03
N PRO A 9 -25.77 12.82 -14.11
CA PRO A 9 -24.39 12.37 -14.15
C PRO A 9 -24.36 10.84 -14.03
N PRO A 10 -23.48 10.14 -14.76
CA PRO A 10 -23.40 8.69 -14.71
C PRO A 10 -23.20 8.24 -13.25
N THR A 11 -24.09 7.36 -12.79
CA THR A 11 -24.10 6.76 -11.45
C THR A 11 -23.03 5.67 -11.29
N ASP A 12 -22.19 5.47 -12.30
CA ASP A 12 -21.38 4.27 -12.48
C ASP A 12 -19.91 4.53 -12.10
N ARG A 13 -19.65 5.41 -11.13
CA ARG A 13 -18.29 5.57 -10.60
C ARG A 13 -18.03 4.40 -9.68
N GLU A 14 -17.11 3.51 -10.08
CA GLU A 14 -16.61 2.41 -9.24
C GLU A 14 -16.37 2.89 -7.81
N PRO A 15 -16.68 2.06 -6.80
CA PRO A 15 -16.48 2.45 -5.42
C PRO A 15 -14.99 2.70 -5.15
N ASP A 16 -14.74 3.84 -4.51
CA ASP A 16 -13.41 4.32 -4.20
C ASP A 16 -13.31 4.76 -2.74
N VAL A 17 -12.25 4.33 -2.06
CA VAL A 17 -11.89 4.82 -0.72
C VAL A 17 -10.65 5.69 -0.86
N ALA A 18 -10.77 6.96 -0.49
CA ALA A 18 -9.69 7.94 -0.58
C ALA A 18 -9.02 8.04 -1.97
N GLY A 19 -9.75 7.73 -3.05
CA GLY A 19 -9.27 7.73 -4.43
C GLY A 19 -8.59 6.43 -4.89
N TYR A 20 -8.74 5.32 -4.15
CA TYR A 20 -8.24 3.99 -4.52
C TYR A 20 -9.42 3.07 -4.88
N GLY A 21 -9.34 2.44 -6.07
CA GLY A 21 -10.36 1.53 -6.59
C GLY A 21 -10.20 0.08 -6.14
N GLN A 22 -11.10 -0.80 -6.59
CA GLN A 22 -11.22 -2.17 -6.09
C GLN A 22 -9.90 -2.98 -6.12
N GLU A 23 -9.15 -2.94 -7.22
CA GLU A 23 -7.88 -3.67 -7.35
C GLU A 23 -6.84 -3.20 -6.31
N GLN A 24 -6.71 -1.88 -6.14
CA GLN A 24 -5.78 -1.28 -5.18
C GLN A 24 -6.18 -1.64 -3.75
N LEU A 25 -7.48 -1.70 -3.46
CA LEU A 25 -7.99 -2.09 -2.15
C LEU A 25 -7.80 -3.59 -1.88
N ALA A 26 -7.86 -4.45 -2.90
CA ALA A 26 -7.51 -5.87 -2.78
C ALA A 26 -6.01 -6.05 -2.43
N HIS A 27 -5.12 -5.26 -3.03
CA HIS A 27 -3.71 -5.23 -2.65
C HIS A 27 -3.50 -4.73 -1.21
N ALA A 28 -4.23 -3.69 -0.79
CA ALA A 28 -4.21 -3.26 0.60
C ALA A 28 -4.71 -4.37 1.54
N CYS A 29 -5.72 -5.15 1.18
CA CYS A 29 -6.12 -6.33 1.97
C CYS A 29 -5.01 -7.37 2.12
N ALA A 30 -4.24 -7.64 1.07
CA ALA A 30 -3.09 -8.54 1.17
C ALA A 30 -2.02 -8.01 2.14
N ILE A 31 -1.79 -6.69 2.15
CA ILE A 31 -0.89 -6.01 3.11
C ILE A 31 -1.42 -6.16 4.55
N LEU A 32 -2.71 -5.96 4.78
CA LEU A 32 -3.33 -6.13 6.10
C LEU A 32 -3.27 -7.58 6.57
N ALA A 33 -3.58 -8.54 5.70
CA ALA A 33 -3.52 -9.97 6.01
C ALA A 33 -2.11 -10.40 6.43
N ALA A 34 -1.08 -10.04 5.66
CA ALA A 34 0.31 -10.33 6.02
C ALA A 34 0.73 -9.70 7.35
N GLY A 35 0.25 -8.48 7.63
CA GLY A 35 0.52 -7.80 8.89
C GLY A 35 -0.10 -8.52 10.08
N ARG A 36 -1.37 -8.93 9.96
CA ARG A 36 -2.09 -9.69 11.00
C ARG A 36 -1.39 -11.01 11.30
N ASP A 37 -1.00 -11.76 10.26
CA ASP A 37 -0.33 -13.06 10.42
C ASP A 37 1.06 -12.93 11.07
N LEU A 38 1.71 -11.79 10.90
CA LEU A 38 2.99 -11.47 11.55
C LEU A 38 2.82 -10.78 12.91
N GLY A 39 1.59 -10.61 13.41
CA GLY A 39 1.30 -9.98 14.71
C GLY A 39 1.53 -8.46 14.73
N MET A 40 1.52 -7.80 13.57
CA MET A 40 1.67 -6.36 13.44
C MET A 40 0.39 -5.65 13.89
N ASP A 41 0.52 -4.57 14.64
CA ASP A 41 -0.64 -3.77 15.05
C ASP A 41 -1.24 -2.96 13.89
N GLU A 42 -2.42 -2.36 14.09
CA GLU A 42 -3.10 -1.58 13.05
C GLU A 42 -2.25 -0.40 12.57
N ARG A 43 -1.41 0.18 13.44
CA ARG A 43 -0.56 1.30 13.08
C ARG A 43 0.56 0.87 12.14
N ASP A 44 1.22 -0.24 12.44
CA ASP A 44 2.25 -0.84 11.58
C ASP A 44 1.64 -1.26 10.23
N GLN A 45 0.44 -1.84 10.24
CA GLN A 45 -0.32 -2.16 9.03
C GLN A 45 -0.64 -0.90 8.19
N THR A 46 -1.07 0.18 8.83
CA THR A 46 -1.33 1.46 8.17
C THR A 46 -0.07 2.08 7.58
N ILE A 47 1.09 1.93 8.26
CA ILE A 47 2.40 2.36 7.72
C ILE A 47 2.74 1.58 6.45
N ALA A 48 2.49 0.27 6.40
CA ALA A 48 2.73 -0.53 5.20
C ALA A 48 1.84 -0.09 4.03
N VAL A 49 0.54 0.15 4.27
CA VAL A 49 -0.39 0.69 3.26
C VAL A 49 0.08 2.07 2.77
N MET A 50 0.43 2.98 3.68
CA MET A 50 0.99 4.31 3.34
C MET A 50 2.26 4.19 2.47
N THR A 51 3.13 3.23 2.78
CA THR A 51 4.36 3.00 2.03
C THR A 51 4.04 2.54 0.60
N ALA A 52 3.21 1.51 0.44
CA ALA A 52 2.80 1.02 -0.88
C ALA A 52 1.99 2.06 -1.69
N MET A 53 1.27 2.97 -1.04
CA MET A 53 0.68 4.14 -1.71
C MET A 53 1.74 5.06 -2.30
N GLY A 54 2.84 5.31 -1.57
CA GLY A 54 3.95 6.15 -2.03
C GLY A 54 4.79 5.51 -3.13
N GLU A 55 5.03 4.21 -3.04
CA GLU A 55 5.86 3.48 -3.99
C GLU A 55 5.13 3.22 -5.32
N SER A 56 3.88 2.80 -5.27
CA SER A 56 3.18 2.30 -6.47
C SER A 56 1.73 2.73 -6.59
N SER A 57 1.25 3.60 -5.69
CA SER A 57 -0.18 3.89 -5.54
C SER A 57 -1.00 2.61 -5.33
N LEU A 58 -0.48 1.63 -4.57
CA LEU A 58 -1.10 0.31 -4.35
C LEU A 58 -1.30 -0.52 -5.64
N ARG A 59 -0.52 -0.25 -6.70
CA ARG A 59 -0.50 -1.07 -7.92
C ARG A 59 0.64 -2.07 -7.85
N ASN A 60 0.42 -3.29 -8.32
CA ASN A 60 1.46 -4.31 -8.33
C ASN A 60 2.24 -4.24 -9.65
N ILE A 61 3.23 -3.35 -9.70
CA ILE A 61 3.92 -2.95 -10.93
C ILE A 61 5.10 -3.90 -11.20
N ASP A 62 5.27 -4.38 -12.42
CA ASP A 62 6.31 -5.35 -12.79
C ASP A 62 7.56 -4.76 -13.47
N TYR A 63 7.69 -3.43 -13.39
CA TYR A 63 8.79 -2.60 -13.87
C TYR A 63 9.16 -1.52 -12.84
N GLY A 64 10.34 -0.91 -12.99
CA GLY A 64 10.82 0.17 -12.13
C GLY A 64 11.62 1.26 -12.85
N ASP A 65 12.49 1.95 -12.12
CA ASP A 65 13.23 3.11 -12.64
C ASP A 65 14.19 2.74 -13.78
N TRP A 66 14.73 1.52 -13.80
CA TRP A 66 15.58 1.06 -14.89
C TRP A 66 14.81 0.98 -16.21
N GLU A 67 13.66 0.31 -16.23
CA GLU A 67 12.85 0.15 -17.43
C GLU A 67 12.28 1.48 -17.94
N THR A 68 12.03 2.43 -17.05
CA THR A 68 11.39 3.71 -17.38
C THR A 68 12.37 4.84 -17.67
N SER A 69 13.51 4.90 -16.98
CA SER A 69 14.44 6.02 -17.02
C SER A 69 15.93 5.63 -17.04
N GLY A 70 16.25 4.33 -16.94
CA GLY A 70 17.61 3.82 -16.98
C GLY A 70 18.43 4.09 -15.71
N VAL A 71 17.78 4.38 -14.58
CA VAL A 71 18.46 4.63 -13.30
C VAL A 71 19.22 3.37 -12.86
N THR A 72 20.45 3.57 -12.38
CA THR A 72 21.30 2.51 -11.85
C THR A 72 21.50 2.66 -10.35
N ASN A 73 21.84 1.53 -9.71
CA ASN A 73 22.36 1.51 -8.35
C ASN A 73 23.72 2.25 -8.27
N PRO A 74 24.18 2.61 -7.06
CA PRO A 74 25.48 3.27 -6.86
C PRO A 74 26.68 2.49 -7.41
N ASP A 75 26.57 1.17 -7.50
CA ASP A 75 27.60 0.28 -8.08
C ASP A 75 27.54 0.17 -9.61
N GLY A 76 26.60 0.86 -10.25
CA GLY A 76 26.37 0.84 -11.70
C GLY A 76 25.50 -0.30 -12.20
N SER A 77 25.02 -1.20 -11.32
CA SER A 77 24.05 -2.23 -11.69
C SER A 77 22.67 -1.64 -11.97
N ARG A 78 21.84 -2.35 -12.72
CA ARG A 78 20.45 -1.94 -13.01
C ARG A 78 19.62 -1.99 -11.73
N THR A 79 18.78 -1.00 -11.47
CA THR A 79 17.77 -1.15 -10.43
C THR A 79 16.77 -2.24 -10.82
N THR A 80 16.31 -3.03 -9.85
CA THR A 80 15.38 -4.15 -10.10
C THR A 80 14.04 -4.00 -9.38
N SER A 81 13.69 -2.77 -9.00
CA SER A 81 12.50 -2.44 -8.21
C SER A 81 11.20 -2.86 -8.89
N ILE A 82 10.39 -3.67 -8.21
CA ILE A 82 9.05 -4.09 -8.66
C ILE A 82 8.10 -4.27 -7.47
N GLY A 83 6.83 -4.50 -7.76
CA GLY A 83 5.77 -4.83 -6.83
C GLY A 83 5.20 -3.62 -6.11
N LEU A 84 4.35 -3.90 -5.10
CA LEU A 84 3.66 -2.89 -4.29
C LEU A 84 4.61 -1.93 -3.56
N PHE A 85 5.79 -2.42 -3.20
CA PHE A 85 6.77 -1.70 -2.39
C PHE A 85 8.01 -1.31 -3.22
N GLN A 86 8.00 -1.49 -4.55
CA GLN A 86 9.14 -1.21 -5.43
C GLN A 86 10.46 -1.81 -4.89
N GLN A 87 10.40 -3.06 -4.42
CA GLN A 87 11.50 -3.76 -3.79
C GLN A 87 12.50 -4.25 -4.84
N GLN A 88 13.81 -4.04 -4.62
CA GLN A 88 14.87 -4.65 -5.43
C GLN A 88 15.05 -6.14 -5.12
N ASP A 89 15.76 -6.86 -5.99
CA ASP A 89 16.07 -8.29 -5.89
C ASP A 89 16.69 -8.73 -4.55
N GLY A 90 17.43 -7.86 -3.87
CA GLY A 90 17.94 -8.12 -2.51
C GLY A 90 16.86 -8.40 -1.45
N TRP A 91 15.59 -8.09 -1.74
CA TRP A 91 14.46 -8.45 -0.87
C TRP A 91 13.94 -9.87 -1.10
N GLY A 92 14.14 -10.45 -2.30
CA GLY A 92 13.63 -11.77 -2.65
C GLY A 92 13.51 -12.00 -4.16
N SER A 93 13.04 -13.19 -4.55
CA SER A 93 12.83 -13.54 -5.97
C SER A 93 11.83 -12.60 -6.65
N ARG A 94 11.85 -12.56 -7.98
CA ARG A 94 10.91 -11.74 -8.76
C ARG A 94 9.46 -12.11 -8.44
N GLU A 95 9.15 -13.40 -8.38
CA GLU A 95 7.82 -13.93 -8.09
C GLU A 95 7.37 -13.53 -6.69
N ALA A 96 8.25 -13.64 -5.69
CA ALA A 96 7.94 -13.28 -4.32
C ALA A 96 7.69 -11.78 -4.14
N ARG A 97 8.41 -10.92 -4.89
CA ARG A 97 8.20 -9.46 -4.86
C ARG A 97 6.96 -9.01 -5.63
N LEU A 98 6.49 -9.82 -6.58
CA LEU A 98 5.23 -9.60 -7.30
C LEU A 98 4.03 -10.28 -6.65
N ASP A 99 4.21 -11.04 -5.57
CA ASP A 99 3.09 -11.51 -4.75
C ASP A 99 2.79 -10.48 -3.64
N PRO A 100 1.62 -9.82 -3.64
CA PRO A 100 1.27 -8.78 -2.67
C PRO A 100 1.48 -9.16 -1.20
N TYR A 101 1.07 -10.36 -0.81
CA TYR A 101 1.17 -10.85 0.57
C TYR A 101 2.63 -11.09 0.96
N THR A 102 3.40 -11.73 0.08
CA THR A 102 4.82 -12.04 0.31
C THR A 102 5.67 -10.76 0.32
N ALA A 103 5.44 -9.83 -0.60
CA ALA A 103 6.12 -8.53 -0.62
C ALA A 103 5.85 -7.72 0.67
N ALA A 104 4.60 -7.73 1.15
CA ALA A 104 4.23 -7.13 2.44
C ALA A 104 4.92 -7.82 3.62
N SER A 105 5.00 -9.15 3.60
CA SER A 105 5.71 -9.93 4.62
C SER A 105 7.20 -9.57 4.69
N PHE A 106 7.85 -9.31 3.54
CA PHE A 106 9.22 -8.80 3.53
C PHE A 106 9.31 -7.40 4.15
N PHE A 107 8.40 -6.49 3.79
CA PHE A 107 8.35 -5.15 4.35
C PHE A 107 8.23 -5.15 5.88
N TYR A 108 7.31 -5.94 6.45
CA TYR A 108 7.15 -6.02 7.90
C TYR A 108 8.38 -6.62 8.60
N ARG A 109 8.99 -7.67 8.04
CA ARG A 109 10.23 -8.24 8.58
C ARG A 109 11.36 -7.22 8.58
N ALA A 110 11.49 -6.44 7.50
CA ALA A 110 12.45 -5.35 7.42
C ALA A 110 12.13 -4.24 8.43
N MET A 111 10.85 -3.88 8.61
CA MET A 111 10.43 -2.89 9.61
C MET A 111 10.84 -3.33 11.02
N ILE A 112 10.57 -4.58 11.39
CA ILE A 112 10.95 -5.15 12.69
C ILE A 112 12.48 -5.11 12.87
N ALA A 113 13.24 -5.53 11.86
CA ALA A 113 14.69 -5.63 11.94
C ALA A 113 15.40 -4.27 11.94
N ARG A 114 14.91 -3.31 11.14
CA ARG A 114 15.57 -2.03 10.89
C ARG A 114 15.09 -0.91 11.81
N VAL A 115 13.88 -1.01 12.36
CA VAL A 115 13.23 0.06 13.11
C VAL A 115 12.70 -0.44 14.47
N PRO A 116 13.59 -0.85 15.39
CA PRO A 116 13.18 -1.36 16.70
C PRO A 116 12.44 -0.32 17.56
N ASP A 117 12.65 0.98 17.30
CA ASP A 117 12.04 2.13 17.97
C ASP A 117 10.75 2.66 17.28
N ARG A 118 10.19 1.91 16.32
CA ARG A 118 9.09 2.38 15.43
C ARG A 118 7.84 2.93 16.11
N THR A 119 7.54 2.49 17.33
CA THR A 119 6.36 2.94 18.08
C THR A 119 6.47 4.40 18.54
N ALA A 120 7.70 4.90 18.72
CA ALA A 120 7.97 6.28 19.12
C ALA A 120 8.19 7.24 17.92
N LEU A 121 8.36 6.71 16.71
CA LEU A 121 8.64 7.48 15.50
C LEU A 121 7.37 7.92 14.79
N LYS A 122 7.42 9.00 14.02
CA LYS A 122 6.35 9.33 13.06
C LYS A 122 6.23 8.23 11.98
N PRO A 123 5.02 7.93 11.46
CA PRO A 123 4.80 6.94 10.41
C PRO A 123 5.75 7.05 9.21
N THR A 124 5.92 8.25 8.64
CA THR A 124 6.82 8.47 7.50
C THR A 124 8.27 8.09 7.79
N LEU A 125 8.73 8.29 9.03
CA LEU A 125 10.10 7.95 9.43
C LEU A 125 10.28 6.44 9.58
N VAL A 126 9.25 5.72 10.02
CA VAL A 126 9.26 4.24 10.04
C VAL A 126 9.35 3.71 8.61
N ALA A 127 8.51 4.21 7.70
CA ALA A 127 8.52 3.83 6.29
C ALA A 127 9.88 4.12 5.63
N HIS A 128 10.39 5.34 5.80
CA HIS A 128 11.71 5.75 5.30
C HIS A 128 12.84 4.84 5.79
N ARG A 129 12.92 4.55 7.09
CA ARG A 129 13.96 3.66 7.64
C ARG A 129 13.78 2.21 7.20
N THR A 130 12.55 1.78 6.93
CA THR A 130 12.26 0.44 6.42
C THR A 130 12.70 0.30 4.96
N GLN A 131 12.33 1.25 4.09
CA GLN A 131 12.63 1.23 2.65
C GLN A 131 14.05 1.71 2.31
N VAL A 132 14.63 2.55 3.17
CA VAL A 132 15.94 3.21 2.95
C VAL A 132 15.90 4.09 1.70
N ASN A 133 14.92 4.99 1.62
CA ASN A 133 14.83 5.98 0.53
C ASN A 133 15.58 7.28 0.88
N ALA A 134 15.64 8.24 -0.06
CA ALA A 134 16.41 9.48 0.12
C ALA A 134 15.68 10.57 0.93
N ASP A 135 14.34 10.60 0.92
CA ASP A 135 13.54 11.65 1.54
C ASP A 135 12.73 11.10 2.74
N PRO A 136 13.05 11.52 3.99
CA PRO A 136 12.36 11.02 5.18
C PRO A 136 10.88 11.41 5.26
N LEU A 137 10.44 12.43 4.50
CA LEU A 137 9.06 12.91 4.47
C LEU A 137 8.29 12.46 3.23
N HIS A 138 8.91 11.66 2.36
CA HIS A 138 8.32 11.18 1.10
C HIS A 138 6.91 10.60 1.29
N TYR A 139 6.69 9.84 2.38
CA TYR A 139 5.43 9.14 2.62
C TYR A 139 4.40 9.97 3.39
N GLU A 140 4.78 11.09 4.00
CA GLU A 140 3.93 11.84 4.94
C GLU A 140 2.57 12.23 4.32
N ARG A 141 2.57 12.61 3.04
CA ARG A 141 1.36 13.00 2.30
C ARG A 141 0.31 11.89 2.13
N PHE A 142 0.67 10.62 2.36
CA PHE A 142 -0.23 9.48 2.16
C PHE A 142 -0.90 9.01 3.45
N TRP A 143 -0.47 9.48 4.62
CA TRP A 143 -0.92 8.97 5.91
C TRP A 143 -2.45 9.03 6.08
N ASP A 144 -3.07 10.18 5.85
CA ASP A 144 -4.52 10.35 6.04
C ASP A 144 -5.34 9.45 5.10
N ARG A 145 -4.84 9.18 3.90
CA ARG A 145 -5.49 8.26 2.95
C ARG A 145 -5.31 6.81 3.37
N ALA A 146 -4.13 6.45 3.87
CA ALA A 146 -3.88 5.11 4.40
C ALA A 146 -4.80 4.81 5.59
N VAL A 147 -4.96 5.75 6.53
CA VAL A 147 -5.90 5.61 7.66
C VAL A 147 -7.32 5.33 7.17
N ARG A 148 -7.82 6.10 6.19
CA ARG A 148 -9.16 5.88 5.60
C ARG A 148 -9.29 4.50 4.95
N VAL A 149 -8.30 4.09 4.16
CA VAL A 149 -8.28 2.77 3.51
C VAL A 149 -8.30 1.65 4.54
N VAL A 150 -7.43 1.69 5.55
CA VAL A 150 -7.40 0.65 6.59
C VAL A 150 -8.70 0.61 7.38
N ALA A 151 -9.25 1.76 7.76
CA ALA A 151 -10.51 1.85 8.49
C ALA A 151 -11.68 1.26 7.68
N ALA A 152 -11.82 1.64 6.40
CA ALA A 152 -12.83 1.08 5.50
C ALA A 152 -12.69 -0.44 5.33
N LEU A 153 -11.46 -0.94 5.16
CA LEU A 153 -11.15 -2.35 5.00
C LEU A 153 -11.35 -3.19 6.26
N ASN A 154 -11.37 -2.56 7.43
CA ASN A 154 -11.73 -3.16 8.72
C ASN A 154 -13.23 -3.01 9.04
N ALA A 155 -14.08 -2.67 8.05
CA ALA A 155 -15.51 -2.41 8.22
C ALA A 155 -15.85 -1.25 9.18
N ALA A 156 -14.93 -0.29 9.33
CA ALA A 156 -15.11 0.93 10.10
C ALA A 156 -14.84 2.18 9.24
N PRO A 157 -15.57 2.39 8.12
CA PRO A 157 -15.30 3.51 7.20
C PRO A 157 -15.44 4.87 7.90
N LEU A 158 -14.62 5.84 7.49
CA LEU A 158 -14.70 7.20 8.00
C LEU A 158 -15.77 8.01 7.25
N PRO A 159 -16.28 9.12 7.83
CA PRO A 159 -17.29 9.95 7.16
C PRO A 159 -16.85 10.40 5.75
N GLY A 160 -17.71 10.11 4.77
CA GLY A 160 -17.50 10.44 3.36
C GLY A 160 -16.86 9.33 2.52
N ASP A 161 -16.44 8.23 3.12
CA ASP A 161 -15.95 7.06 2.37
C ASP A 161 -17.14 6.28 1.78
N ARG A 162 -17.00 5.80 0.54
CA ARG A 162 -18.03 5.00 -0.15
C ARG A 162 -17.56 3.56 -0.22
N ILE A 163 -18.22 2.66 0.49
CA ILE A 163 -17.82 1.24 0.60
C ILE A 163 -18.73 0.26 -0.15
N ASP A 164 -19.78 0.75 -0.80
CA ASP A 164 -20.71 -0.10 -1.54
C ASP A 164 -20.00 -0.84 -2.68
N GLY A 165 -19.95 -2.18 -2.62
CA GLY A 165 -19.24 -2.99 -3.61
C GLY A 165 -17.73 -3.18 -3.36
N ILE A 166 -17.22 -2.73 -2.22
CA ILE A 166 -15.86 -3.06 -1.77
C ILE A 166 -15.91 -4.36 -0.96
N THR A 167 -15.08 -5.32 -1.35
CA THR A 167 -14.86 -6.52 -0.53
C THR A 167 -14.05 -6.11 0.70
N VAL A 168 -14.70 -6.09 1.87
CA VAL A 168 -14.02 -5.93 3.17
C VAL A 168 -12.97 -7.05 3.29
N CYS A 169 -11.79 -6.74 3.81
CA CYS A 169 -10.79 -7.79 3.99
C CYS A 169 -11.36 -8.85 4.94
N PRO A 170 -11.28 -10.15 4.58
CA PRO A 170 -11.75 -11.18 5.48
C PRO A 170 -11.09 -11.02 6.86
N ALA A 171 -11.88 -11.21 7.92
CA ALA A 171 -11.35 -11.30 9.27
C ALA A 171 -10.31 -12.42 9.32
N PRO A 172 -9.24 -12.30 10.13
CA PRO A 172 -8.31 -13.40 10.31
C PRO A 172 -9.08 -14.66 10.70
N THR A 173 -8.85 -15.76 9.99
CA THR A 173 -9.31 -17.08 10.44
C THR A 173 -8.64 -17.36 11.77
N THR A 174 -9.39 -17.28 12.86
CA THR A 174 -8.98 -17.84 14.14
C THR A 174 -8.79 -19.34 13.93
N HIS A 175 -7.54 -19.77 13.79
CA HIS A 175 -7.22 -21.19 14.00
C HIS A 175 -7.32 -21.42 15.51
N GLU A 176 -8.42 -22.05 15.93
CA GLU A 176 -8.55 -22.67 17.26
C GLU A 176 -7.54 -23.81 17.44
#